data_AF-A0A352ECY3-F1
#
_entry.id   AF-A0A352ECY3-F1
#
_cell.length_a   1.000
_cell.length_b   1.000
_cell.length_c   1.000
_cell.angle_alpha   90.00
_cell.angle_beta   90.00
_cell.angle_gamma   90.00
#
_symmetry.space_group_name_H-M   'P 1'
#
loop_
_entity.id
_entity.type
_entity.pdbx_description
1 polymer ?
#
loop_
_entity_poly.entity_id
_entity_poly.type
_entity_poly.pdbx_seq_one_letter_code
_entity_poly.pdbx_strand_id
1 'polypeptide(L)'
;KREGFKYGVKIVRGAYMEKERARAQSMGYPSPIQPNKAASDRDYNAAIDLIIANIDHMAVVVGTHNQESISRVCYSLEQANIPLSDDRIHVAQLFGMSDHISFNAAASGMNVAKYLPFGPVKDVLPYLFRRAEENTSVEGQTGRELSLIQQEITRRKFLK
;
A
#
# COMPACT_ATOMS: atom_id res chain seq x y z
N LYS A 1 14.71 -12.39 17.24
CA LYS A 1 15.85 -13.34 17.29
C LYS A 1 16.31 -13.61 18.73
N ARG A 2 16.87 -12.65 19.48
CA ARG A 2 17.35 -12.87 20.87
C ARG A 2 16.30 -13.50 21.79
N GLU A 3 15.08 -12.97 21.79
CA GLU A 3 13.96 -13.46 22.63
C GLU A 3 13.10 -14.54 21.93
N GLY A 4 13.48 -15.02 20.74
CA GLY A 4 12.67 -15.97 19.97
C GLY A 4 11.35 -15.44 19.36
N PHE A 5 10.96 -14.18 19.61
CA PHE A 5 9.73 -13.61 19.04
C PHE A 5 9.75 -13.52 17.50
N LYS A 6 8.56 -13.68 16.92
CA LYS A 6 8.25 -13.33 15.53
C LYS A 6 7.55 -11.97 15.49
N TYR A 7 7.95 -11.10 14.57
CA TYR A 7 7.40 -9.75 14.44
C TYR A 7 6.35 -9.68 13.34
N GLY A 8 5.15 -9.21 13.68
CA GLY A 8 4.14 -8.83 12.68
C GLY A 8 4.24 -7.33 12.37
N VAL A 9 4.42 -6.99 11.09
CA VAL A 9 4.62 -5.61 10.65
C VAL A 9 3.57 -5.23 9.60
N LYS A 10 2.82 -4.16 9.84
CA LYS A 10 2.06 -3.50 8.77
C LYS A 10 2.86 -2.31 8.25
N ILE A 11 3.39 -2.43 7.04
CA ILE A 11 4.21 -1.37 6.45
C ILE A 11 3.36 -0.48 5.55
N VAL A 12 3.46 0.84 5.75
CA VAL A 12 2.79 1.89 4.98
C VAL A 12 3.76 3.05 4.72
N ARG A 13 3.49 3.89 3.73
CA ARG A 13 4.28 5.11 3.46
C ARG A 13 4.06 6.21 4.50
N GLY A 14 2.88 6.25 5.11
CA GLY A 14 2.44 7.31 6.02
C GLY A 14 1.22 8.06 5.47
N ALA A 15 0.51 8.78 6.36
CA ALA A 15 -0.76 9.44 6.03
C ALA A 15 -0.88 10.89 6.53
N TYR A 16 0.23 11.50 6.97
CA TYR A 16 0.24 12.79 7.67
C TYR A 16 1.37 13.73 7.20
N MET A 17 1.74 13.70 5.91
CA MET A 17 3.01 14.31 5.47
C MET A 17 3.01 15.84 5.60
N GLU A 18 1.89 16.46 5.25
CA GLU A 18 1.60 17.88 5.32
C GLU A 18 1.59 18.34 6.78
N LYS A 19 0.92 17.57 7.65
CA LYS A 19 0.82 17.85 9.09
C LYS A 19 2.18 17.78 9.78
N GLU A 20 2.98 16.76 9.48
CA GLU A 20 4.33 16.61 10.07
C GLU A 20 5.25 17.75 9.63
N ARG A 21 5.20 18.16 8.35
CA ARG A 21 6.00 19.29 7.86
C ARG A 21 5.56 20.62 8.49
N ALA A 22 4.25 20.88 8.55
CA ALA A 22 3.71 22.09 9.17
C ALA A 22 4.09 22.19 10.64
N ARG A 23 4.07 21.06 11.37
CA ARG A 23 4.52 20.99 12.76
C ARG A 23 6.02 21.25 12.92
N ALA A 24 6.85 20.62 12.09
CA ALA A 24 8.30 20.82 12.11
C ALA A 24 8.66 22.30 11.87
N GLN A 25 7.98 22.94 10.91
CA GLN A 25 8.13 24.37 10.64
C GLN A 25 7.69 25.24 11.83
N SER A 26 6.53 24.97 12.43
CA SER A 26 6.02 25.79 13.54
C SER A 26 6.85 25.67 14.81
N MET A 27 7.44 24.51 15.05
CA MET A 27 8.27 24.23 16.23
C MET A 27 9.77 24.44 16.00
N GLY A 28 10.19 24.79 14.77
CA GLY A 28 11.58 25.11 14.45
C GLY A 28 12.54 23.92 14.47
N TYR A 29 12.07 22.69 14.23
CA TYR A 29 12.93 21.50 14.15
C TYR A 29 12.93 20.88 12.74
N PRO A 30 13.96 20.11 12.36
CA PRO A 30 13.99 19.45 11.06
C PRO A 30 12.82 18.49 10.85
N SER A 31 12.22 18.49 9.67
CA SER A 31 11.16 17.54 9.32
C SER A 31 11.61 16.09 9.58
N PRO A 32 10.84 15.27 10.33
CA PRO A 32 11.23 13.90 10.69
C PRO A 32 10.94 12.90 9.57
N ILE A 33 10.22 13.32 8.53
CA ILE A 33 9.85 12.50 7.38
C ILE A 33 10.77 12.75 6.19
N GLN A 34 10.74 11.80 5.25
CA GLN A 34 11.49 11.87 4.00
C GLN A 34 11.23 13.17 3.22
N PRO A 35 12.24 13.69 2.51
CA PRO A 35 12.16 14.99 1.85
C PRO A 35 11.16 15.01 0.70
N ASN A 36 10.95 13.87 0.02
CA ASN A 36 10.04 13.76 -1.12
C ASN A 36 9.50 12.33 -1.27
N LYS A 37 8.50 12.17 -2.15
CA LYS A 37 7.84 10.89 -2.40
C LYS A 37 8.80 9.80 -2.89
N ALA A 38 9.75 10.15 -3.77
CA ALA A 38 10.70 9.18 -4.32
C ALA A 38 11.62 8.59 -3.22
N ALA A 39 12.05 9.43 -2.27
CA ALA A 39 12.80 8.97 -1.11
C ALA A 39 11.95 8.05 -0.20
N SER A 40 10.67 8.38 0.04
CA SER A 40 9.75 7.49 0.75
C SER A 40 9.52 6.16 0.01
N ASP A 41 9.37 6.20 -1.32
CA ASP A 41 9.17 4.99 -2.14
C ASP A 41 10.37 4.06 -2.07
N ARG A 42 11.59 4.62 -2.16
CA ARG A 42 12.85 3.86 -2.05
C ARG A 42 12.93 3.15 -0.70
N ASP A 43 12.71 3.88 0.39
CA ASP A 43 12.89 3.33 1.75
C ASP A 43 11.76 2.37 2.11
N TYR A 44 10.54 2.61 1.62
CA TYR A 44 9.42 1.67 1.72
C TYR A 44 9.74 0.34 1.04
N ASN A 45 10.24 0.39 -0.20
CA ASN A 45 10.62 -0.81 -0.96
C ASN A 45 11.81 -1.54 -0.31
N ALA A 46 12.84 -0.82 0.15
CA ALA A 46 13.98 -1.41 0.84
C ALA A 46 13.57 -2.12 2.14
N ALA A 47 12.61 -1.56 2.87
CA ALA A 47 12.07 -2.18 4.08
C ALA A 47 11.27 -3.46 3.77
N ILE A 48 10.52 -3.52 2.66
CA ILE A 48 9.87 -4.74 2.20
C ILE A 48 10.91 -5.83 1.93
N ASP A 49 11.96 -5.51 1.16
CA ASP A 49 13.00 -6.48 0.81
C ASP A 49 13.69 -7.02 2.07
N LEU A 50 13.98 -6.14 3.03
CA LEU A 50 14.55 -6.52 4.32
C LEU A 50 13.66 -7.48 5.10
N ILE A 51 12.34 -7.24 5.11
CA ILE A 51 11.38 -8.09 5.80
C ILE A 51 11.28 -9.46 5.12
N ILE A 52 11.19 -9.50 3.78
CA ILE A 52 11.13 -10.75 3.01
C ILE A 52 12.41 -11.58 3.24
N ALA A 53 13.59 -10.93 3.24
CA ALA A 53 14.86 -11.60 3.53
C ALA A 53 14.94 -12.16 4.98
N ASN A 54 14.04 -11.75 5.87
CA ASN A 54 13.99 -12.20 7.27
C ASN A 54 12.64 -12.86 7.62
N ILE A 55 11.91 -13.38 6.63
CA ILE A 55 10.54 -13.88 6.80
C ILE A 55 10.40 -15.05 7.79
N ASP A 56 11.48 -15.76 8.13
CA ASP A 56 11.44 -16.83 9.14
C ASP A 56 11.16 -16.31 10.56
N HIS A 57 11.42 -15.03 10.79
CA HIS A 57 11.15 -14.33 12.05
C HIS A 57 10.17 -13.17 11.90
N MET A 58 9.55 -13.00 10.74
CA MET A 58 8.68 -11.87 10.45
C MET A 58 7.43 -12.29 9.69
N ALA A 59 6.38 -11.50 9.83
CA ALA A 59 5.20 -11.52 8.99
C ALA A 59 4.85 -10.08 8.61
N VAL A 60 4.32 -9.87 7.40
CA VAL A 60 4.11 -8.54 6.85
C VAL A 60 2.75 -8.38 6.22
N VAL A 61 2.13 -7.23 6.49
CA VAL A 61 1.01 -6.66 5.74
C VAL A 61 1.53 -5.46 4.97
N VAL A 62 1.64 -5.60 3.65
CA VAL A 62 2.12 -4.58 2.73
C VAL A 62 0.96 -3.65 2.35
N GLY A 63 0.83 -2.54 3.07
CA GLY A 63 -0.22 -1.55 2.84
C GLY A 63 0.14 -0.56 1.74
N THR A 64 -0.36 -0.76 0.52
CA THR A 64 -0.04 0.09 -0.64
C THR A 64 -1.07 -0.01 -1.77
N HIS A 65 -1.40 1.12 -2.40
CA HIS A 65 -2.11 1.15 -3.69
C HIS A 65 -1.16 1.27 -4.88
N ASN A 66 0.15 1.34 -4.66
CA ASN A 66 1.13 1.47 -5.74
C ASN A 66 1.38 0.10 -6.41
N GLN A 67 1.07 -0.02 -7.70
CA GLN A 67 1.21 -1.26 -8.47
C GLN A 67 2.66 -1.73 -8.53
N GLU A 68 3.62 -0.82 -8.75
CA GLU A 68 5.03 -1.15 -8.84
C GLU A 68 5.58 -1.75 -7.54
N SER A 69 5.13 -1.27 -6.37
CA SER A 69 5.45 -1.86 -5.07
C SER A 69 4.91 -3.28 -4.93
N ILE A 70 3.68 -3.56 -5.40
CA ILE A 70 3.11 -4.92 -5.37
C ILE A 70 3.89 -5.84 -6.31
N SER A 71 4.19 -5.40 -7.53
CA SER A 71 5.03 -6.16 -8.47
C SER A 71 6.41 -6.46 -7.90
N ARG A 72 7.01 -5.53 -7.14
CA ARG A 72 8.27 -5.77 -6.44
C ARG A 72 8.15 -6.83 -5.36
N VAL A 73 7.06 -6.87 -4.60
CA VAL A 73 6.80 -7.93 -3.63
C VAL A 73 6.79 -9.28 -4.35
N CYS A 74 5.98 -9.42 -5.41
CA CYS A 74 5.92 -10.67 -6.17
C CYS A 74 7.30 -11.13 -6.66
N TYR A 75 8.07 -10.21 -7.25
CA TYR A 75 9.43 -10.49 -7.72
C TYR A 75 10.34 -10.94 -6.57
N SER A 76 10.29 -10.27 -5.42
CA SER A 76 11.14 -10.60 -4.27
C SER A 76 10.80 -11.97 -3.68
N LEU A 77 9.53 -12.36 -3.69
CA LEU A 77 9.09 -13.70 -3.28
C LEU A 77 9.57 -14.78 -4.24
N GLU A 78 9.46 -14.52 -5.55
CA GLU A 78 9.96 -15.42 -6.58
C GLU A 78 11.47 -15.64 -6.44
N GLN A 79 12.26 -14.57 -6.27
CA GLN A 79 13.71 -14.67 -6.07
C GLN A 79 14.08 -15.44 -4.79
N ALA A 80 13.25 -15.34 -3.75
CA ALA A 80 13.44 -16.06 -2.50
C ALA A 80 12.88 -17.49 -2.51
N ASN A 81 12.27 -17.96 -3.62
CA ASN A 81 11.53 -19.22 -3.72
C ASN A 81 10.42 -19.35 -2.65
N ILE A 82 9.76 -18.24 -2.33
CA ILE A 82 8.63 -18.19 -1.40
C ILE A 82 7.33 -18.17 -2.22
N PRO A 83 6.36 -19.06 -1.94
CA PRO A 83 5.07 -19.02 -2.60
C PRO A 83 4.35 -17.68 -2.39
N LEU A 84 3.66 -17.18 -3.42
CA LEU A 84 2.83 -15.97 -3.29
C LEU A 84 1.73 -16.12 -2.23
N SER A 85 1.30 -17.35 -1.97
CA SER A 85 0.30 -17.72 -0.97
C SER A 85 0.87 -17.92 0.44
N ASP A 86 2.11 -17.53 0.72
CA ASP A 86 2.71 -17.69 2.05
C ASP A 86 1.91 -16.88 3.10
N ASP A 87 1.40 -17.58 4.12
CA ASP A 87 0.53 -17.01 5.16
C ASP A 87 1.19 -15.89 5.98
N ARG A 88 2.52 -15.75 5.91
CA ARG A 88 3.25 -14.67 6.58
C ARG A 88 3.16 -13.35 5.82
N ILE A 89 2.67 -13.35 4.58
CA ILE A 89 2.75 -12.21 3.67
C ILE A 89 1.39 -11.89 3.11
N HIS A 90 0.91 -10.69 3.41
CA HIS A 90 -0.36 -10.18 2.91
C HIS A 90 -0.15 -8.84 2.24
N VAL A 91 -0.85 -8.58 1.15
CA VAL A 91 -0.98 -7.22 0.59
C VAL A 91 -2.31 -6.64 1.03
N ALA A 92 -2.33 -5.34 1.33
CA ALA A 92 -3.53 -4.68 1.81
C ALA A 92 -3.75 -3.33 1.13
N GLN A 93 -5.01 -3.08 0.77
CA GLN A 93 -5.49 -1.81 0.26
C GLN A 93 -6.66 -1.32 1.07
N LEU A 94 -6.93 -0.02 1.00
CA LEU A 94 -8.16 0.54 1.53
C LEU A 94 -9.35 0.06 0.69
N PHE A 95 -10.46 -0.25 1.36
CA PHE A 95 -11.69 -0.61 0.67
C PHE A 95 -12.21 0.55 -0.20
N GLY A 96 -12.59 0.25 -1.44
CA GLY A 96 -13.08 1.24 -2.41
C GLY A 96 -11.98 2.00 -3.16
N MET A 97 -10.72 1.56 -3.09
CA MET A 97 -9.59 2.19 -3.77
C MET A 97 -8.74 1.16 -4.52
N SER A 98 -8.50 1.43 -5.81
CA SER A 98 -7.60 0.65 -6.68
C SER A 98 -7.88 -0.86 -6.64
N ASP A 99 -9.15 -1.25 -6.68
CA ASP A 99 -9.58 -2.64 -6.52
C ASP A 99 -9.03 -3.54 -7.62
N HIS A 100 -8.77 -3.01 -8.82
CA HIS A 100 -8.11 -3.74 -9.89
C HIS A 100 -6.74 -4.31 -9.48
N ILE A 101 -6.00 -3.61 -8.60
CA ILE A 101 -4.72 -4.11 -8.07
C ILE A 101 -4.98 -5.27 -7.10
N SER A 102 -5.94 -5.12 -6.19
CA SER A 102 -6.30 -6.15 -5.23
C SER A 102 -6.80 -7.43 -5.93
N PHE A 103 -7.67 -7.29 -6.93
CA PHE A 103 -8.21 -8.43 -7.68
C PHE A 103 -7.14 -9.17 -8.48
N ASN A 104 -6.24 -8.43 -9.16
CA ASN A 104 -5.16 -9.07 -9.90
C ASN A 104 -4.18 -9.78 -8.97
N ALA A 105 -3.81 -9.17 -7.83
CA ALA A 105 -2.94 -9.83 -6.85
C ALA A 105 -3.57 -11.11 -6.30
N ALA A 106 -4.87 -11.09 -5.96
CA ALA A 106 -5.59 -12.27 -5.50
C ALA A 106 -5.68 -13.35 -6.59
N ALA A 107 -5.96 -12.96 -7.84
CA ALA A 107 -5.99 -13.88 -8.97
C ALA A 107 -4.63 -14.53 -9.26
N SER A 108 -3.52 -13.84 -8.93
CA SER A 108 -2.16 -14.40 -8.97
C SER A 108 -1.84 -15.31 -7.77
N GLY A 109 -2.76 -15.51 -6.83
CA GLY A 109 -2.58 -16.39 -5.67
C GLY A 109 -1.97 -15.73 -4.44
N MET A 110 -1.87 -14.39 -4.39
CA MET A 110 -1.44 -13.68 -3.18
C MET A 110 -2.54 -13.62 -2.13
N ASN A 111 -2.13 -13.59 -0.86
CA ASN A 111 -3.03 -13.24 0.24
C ASN A 111 -3.34 -11.72 0.21
N VAL A 112 -4.61 -11.36 0.02
CA VAL A 112 -5.06 -9.97 -0.10
C VAL A 112 -6.06 -9.63 1.00
N ALA A 113 -5.88 -8.47 1.63
CA ALA A 113 -6.80 -7.93 2.63
C ALA A 113 -7.31 -6.54 2.22
N LYS A 114 -8.54 -6.21 2.62
CA LYS A 114 -9.10 -4.86 2.46
C LYS A 114 -9.29 -4.22 3.84
N TYR A 115 -8.70 -3.04 4.02
CA TYR A 115 -8.91 -2.23 5.22
C TYR A 115 -10.25 -1.49 5.08
N LEU A 116 -11.22 -1.92 5.89
CA LEU A 116 -12.57 -1.38 5.90
C LEU A 116 -12.81 -0.63 7.23
N PRO A 117 -13.00 0.69 7.20
CA PRO A 117 -13.57 1.41 8.33
C PRO A 117 -15.01 0.95 8.54
N PHE A 118 -15.36 0.64 9.79
CA PHE A 118 -16.70 0.20 10.16
C PHE A 118 -17.12 0.89 11.46
N GLY A 119 -18.35 1.40 11.50
CA GLY A 119 -18.91 2.06 12.68
C GLY A 119 -20.02 3.06 12.32
N PRO A 120 -20.63 3.69 13.34
CA PRO A 120 -21.60 4.76 13.14
C PRO A 120 -21.03 5.90 12.31
N VAL A 121 -21.87 6.55 11.49
CA VAL A 121 -21.46 7.62 10.55
C VAL A 121 -20.61 8.69 11.25
N LYS A 122 -21.03 9.15 12.43
CA LYS A 122 -20.33 10.20 13.19
C LYS A 122 -18.88 9.83 13.50
N ASP A 123 -18.60 8.55 13.77
CA ASP A 123 -17.28 8.09 14.18
C ASP A 123 -16.35 7.85 12.98
N VAL A 124 -16.92 7.53 11.81
CA VAL A 124 -16.15 7.29 10.58
C VAL A 124 -15.91 8.55 9.75
N LEU A 125 -16.66 9.63 9.98
CA LEU A 125 -16.50 10.90 9.25
C LEU A 125 -15.06 11.46 9.28
N PRO A 126 -14.34 11.51 10.42
CA PRO A 126 -12.94 11.95 10.46
C PRO A 126 -11.99 11.09 9.62
N TYR A 127 -12.31 9.79 9.46
CA TYR A 127 -11.56 8.93 8.54
C TYR A 127 -11.85 9.31 7.09
N LEU A 128 -13.11 9.52 6.72
CA LEU A 128 -13.52 9.89 5.37
C LEU A 128 -12.93 11.23 4.93
N PHE A 129 -12.91 12.25 5.81
CA PHE A 129 -12.29 13.54 5.49
C PHE A 129 -10.79 13.40 5.18
N ARG A 130 -10.06 12.64 6.00
CA ARG A 130 -8.64 12.35 5.73
C ARG A 130 -8.43 11.61 4.42
N ARG A 131 -9.36 10.76 4.01
CA ARG A 131 -9.31 10.09 2.70
C ARG A 131 -9.60 11.04 1.55
N ALA A 132 -10.55 11.95 1.71
CA ALA A 132 -10.82 12.97 0.71
C ALA A 132 -9.57 13.84 0.47
N GLU A 133 -8.92 14.31 1.55
CA GLU A 133 -7.68 15.09 1.49
C GLU A 133 -6.52 14.30 0.88
N GLU A 134 -6.31 13.05 1.31
CA GLU A 134 -5.25 12.22 0.75
C GLU A 134 -5.51 11.91 -0.73
N ASN A 135 -6.74 11.60 -1.13
CA ASN A 135 -7.07 11.29 -2.52
C ASN A 135 -6.92 12.48 -3.47
N THR A 136 -7.05 13.72 -2.97
CA THR A 136 -6.66 14.91 -3.75
C THR A 136 -5.15 15.00 -4.00
N SER A 137 -4.33 14.39 -3.13
CA SER A 137 -2.87 14.28 -3.32
C SER A 137 -2.43 13.00 -4.05
N VAL A 138 -3.30 11.99 -4.18
CA VAL A 138 -3.08 10.81 -5.03
C VAL A 138 -3.33 11.19 -6.50
N GLU A 139 -2.56 12.15 -6.99
CA GLU A 139 -2.55 12.52 -8.40
C GLU A 139 -2.16 11.29 -9.25
N GLY A 140 -2.99 10.96 -10.24
CA GLY A 140 -2.68 9.99 -11.29
C GLY A 140 -3.29 8.59 -11.17
N GLN A 141 -3.54 8.06 -9.97
CA GLN A 141 -4.08 6.68 -9.87
C GLN A 141 -5.54 6.56 -10.32
N THR A 142 -6.40 7.47 -9.87
CA THR A 142 -7.82 7.50 -10.28
C THR A 142 -7.95 7.73 -11.79
N GLY A 143 -7.12 8.60 -12.37
CA GLY A 143 -7.09 8.85 -13.81
C GLY A 143 -6.65 7.62 -14.61
N ARG A 144 -5.62 6.90 -14.12
CA ARG A 144 -5.15 5.65 -14.73
C ARG A 144 -6.23 4.55 -14.66
N GLU A 145 -6.91 4.40 -13.53
CA GLU A 145 -8.00 3.44 -13.37
C GLU A 145 -9.16 3.75 -14.32
N LEU A 146 -9.57 5.01 -14.42
CA LEU A 146 -10.60 5.44 -15.38
C LEU A 146 -10.18 5.14 -16.82
N SER A 147 -8.91 5.41 -17.18
CA SER A 147 -8.38 5.11 -18.51
C SER A 147 -8.43 3.61 -18.81
N LEU A 148 -8.03 2.74 -17.86
CA LEU A 148 -8.10 1.29 -18.01
C LEU A 148 -9.55 0.80 -18.20
N ILE A 149 -10.50 1.36 -17.45
CA ILE A 149 -11.93 1.03 -17.59
C ILE A 149 -12.43 1.44 -18.99
N GLN A 150 -12.10 2.64 -19.45
CA GLN A 150 -12.47 3.11 -20.79
C GLN A 150 -11.89 2.23 -21.90
N GLN A 151 -10.61 1.83 -21.78
CA GLN A 151 -9.97 0.90 -22.69
C GLN A 151 -10.70 -0.45 -22.71
N GLU A 152 -11.03 -0.99 -21.54
CA GLU A 152 -11.72 -2.28 -21.44
C GLU A 152 -13.15 -2.24 -22.00
N ILE A 153 -13.90 -1.14 -21.75
CA ILE A 153 -15.22 -0.90 -22.37
C ILE A 153 -15.09 -0.87 -23.89
N THR A 154 -14.10 -0.15 -24.40
CA THR A 154 -13.83 -0.01 -25.83
C THR A 154 -13.52 -1.37 -26.44
N ARG A 155 -12.57 -2.12 -25.87
CA ARG A 155 -12.22 -3.48 -26.29
C ARG A 155 -13.44 -4.40 -26.38
N ARG A 156 -14.32 -4.38 -25.37
CA ARG A 156 -15.54 -5.22 -25.36
C ARG A 156 -16.60 -4.79 -26.38
N LYS A 157 -16.68 -3.50 -26.71
CA LYS A 157 -17.58 -2.99 -27.76
C LYS A 157 -17.14 -3.44 -29.15
N PHE A 158 -15.83 -3.49 -29.41
CA PHE A 158 -15.25 -3.90 -30.70
C PHE A 158 -15.00 -5.41 -30.84
N LEU A 159 -15.29 -6.19 -29.81
CA LEU A 159 -15.30 -7.67 -29.85
C LEU A 159 -16.69 -8.25 -30.16
N LYS A 160 -17.71 -7.39 -30.30
CA LYS A 160 -19.01 -7.74 -30.88
C LYS A 160 -19.01 -7.41 -32.37
#